data_AF-A0A9P6I736-F1
#
_entry.id   AF-A0A9P6I736-F1
#
_cell.length_a   1.000
_cell.length_b   1.000
_cell.length_c   1.000
_cell.angle_alpha   90.00
_cell.angle_beta   90.00
_cell.angle_gamma   90.00
#
_symmetry.space_group_name_H-M   'P 1'
#
loop_
_entity.id
_entity.type
_entity.pdbx_description
1 polymer ?
#
loop_
_entity_poly.entity_id
_entity_poly.type
_entity_poly.pdbx_seq_one_letter_code
_entity_poly.pdbx_strand_id
1 'polypeptide(L)'
;MSPQPTPPRCGTSPLARLNGTVTANGAASSPREPDPDSSSGEGYAIAIEAIYSSFPATLHYYSPHLNSSLFDNEENDKRPDDIYDEAVIVDKDGTVFPAVSKTSVSNGAVMFPNTFMMQELVRGYYDETLDRADEGKRVDVPFIFTIPKGTPIPGHLILINEFISRFSLQPSRDLNQALDEFYNEHARKETVKDWLRAHPFQGAIADDADAEWMAK
;
A
#
# COMPACT_ATOMS: atom_id res chain seq x y z
N MET A 1 -26.82 39.93 7.42
CA MET A 1 -26.88 38.55 7.96
C MET A 1 -27.09 37.63 6.78
N SER A 2 -26.04 36.95 6.33
CA SER A 2 -26.10 36.02 5.18
C SER A 2 -26.31 34.59 5.70
N PRO A 3 -27.13 33.75 5.03
CA PRO A 3 -27.38 32.40 5.49
C PRO A 3 -26.20 31.47 5.16
N GLN A 4 -25.87 30.57 6.07
CA GLN A 4 -24.86 29.53 5.86
C GLN A 4 -25.36 28.43 4.91
N PRO A 5 -24.48 27.83 4.08
CA PRO A 5 -24.83 26.68 3.25
C PRO A 5 -24.86 25.39 4.07
N THR A 6 -25.93 24.61 3.89
CA THR A 6 -26.06 23.24 4.40
C THR A 6 -25.11 22.27 3.68
N PRO A 7 -24.53 21.28 4.39
CA PRO A 7 -23.65 20.28 3.78
C PRO A 7 -24.43 19.28 2.91
N PRO A 8 -23.79 18.70 1.86
CA PRO A 8 -24.44 17.73 0.98
C PRO A 8 -24.66 16.39 1.70
N ARG A 9 -25.85 15.82 1.48
CA ARG A 9 -26.21 14.47 1.93
C ARG A 9 -25.39 13.44 1.17
N CYS A 10 -24.67 12.60 1.89
CA CYS A 10 -23.99 11.43 1.34
C CYS A 10 -25.05 10.45 0.81
N GLY A 11 -25.10 10.27 -0.50
CA GLY A 11 -25.97 9.31 -1.16
C GLY A 11 -25.36 7.91 -1.06
N THR A 12 -26.06 6.99 -0.40
CA THR A 12 -25.76 5.57 -0.45
C THR A 12 -26.15 5.02 -1.82
N SER A 13 -25.15 4.67 -2.64
CA SER A 13 -25.34 3.81 -3.81
C SER A 13 -25.14 2.33 -3.43
N PRO A 14 -25.83 1.39 -4.10
CA PRO A 14 -26.09 0.07 -3.57
C PRO A 14 -24.96 -0.92 -3.86
N LEU A 15 -24.51 -1.62 -2.81
CA LEU A 15 -23.67 -2.81 -2.90
C LEU A 15 -24.33 -3.89 -3.77
N ALA A 16 -23.69 -4.22 -4.88
CA ALA A 16 -24.00 -5.41 -5.65
C ALA A 16 -23.59 -6.65 -4.84
N ARG A 17 -24.59 -7.48 -4.50
CA ARG A 17 -24.42 -8.81 -3.93
C ARG A 17 -23.77 -9.74 -4.96
N LEU A 18 -22.72 -10.45 -4.56
CA LEU A 18 -22.38 -11.74 -5.15
C LEU A 18 -22.73 -12.82 -4.13
N ASN A 19 -23.83 -13.52 -4.40
CA ASN A 19 -24.26 -14.70 -3.67
C ASN A 19 -23.46 -15.93 -4.13
N GLY A 20 -23.07 -16.78 -3.17
CA GLY A 20 -22.85 -18.21 -3.39
C GLY A 20 -23.81 -18.99 -2.49
N THR A 21 -24.76 -19.69 -3.10
CA THR A 21 -25.81 -20.48 -2.42
C THR A 21 -25.35 -21.92 -2.26
N VAL A 22 -25.50 -22.50 -1.06
CA VAL A 22 -25.58 -23.96 -0.88
C VAL A 22 -26.72 -24.28 0.10
N THR A 23 -27.78 -24.89 -0.44
CA THR A 23 -28.83 -25.69 0.21
C THR A 23 -28.36 -27.16 0.26
N ALA A 24 -28.69 -28.06 1.17
CA ALA A 24 -29.65 -28.12 2.27
C ALA A 24 -29.37 -29.38 3.15
N ASN A 25 -30.18 -29.51 4.20
CA ASN A 25 -30.65 -30.72 4.90
C ASN A 25 -29.88 -31.20 6.13
N GLY A 26 -30.60 -31.21 7.25
CA GLY A 26 -30.11 -31.62 8.56
C GLY A 26 -30.49 -33.03 8.98
N ALA A 27 -29.89 -33.46 10.09
CA ALA A 27 -30.43 -34.38 11.08
C ALA A 27 -29.62 -34.21 12.37
N ALA A 28 -30.30 -34.15 13.51
CA ALA A 28 -29.69 -34.04 14.83
C ALA A 28 -29.03 -35.36 15.27
N SER A 29 -27.84 -35.30 15.88
CA SER A 29 -27.27 -36.32 16.77
C SER A 29 -26.13 -35.71 17.61
N SER A 30 -26.04 -36.17 18.87
CA SER A 30 -25.24 -35.68 20.01
C SER A 30 -23.78 -35.27 19.77
N PRO A 31 -23.19 -34.42 20.65
CA PRO A 31 -21.82 -33.94 20.49
C PRO A 31 -20.81 -35.05 20.84
N ARG A 32 -19.98 -35.40 19.85
CA ARG A 32 -18.72 -36.14 20.05
C ARG A 32 -17.62 -35.13 20.34
N GLU A 33 -16.73 -35.46 21.27
CA GLU A 33 -15.53 -34.69 21.60
C GLU A 33 -14.68 -34.41 20.34
N PRO A 34 -14.05 -33.24 20.23
CA PRO A 34 -13.27 -32.90 19.04
C PRO A 34 -11.92 -33.65 19.01
N ASP A 35 -11.68 -34.34 17.91
CA ASP A 35 -10.37 -34.89 17.53
C ASP A 35 -9.34 -33.76 17.36
N PRO A 36 -8.09 -33.91 17.86
CA PRO A 36 -7.09 -32.84 17.90
C PRO A 36 -6.33 -32.59 16.58
N ASP A 37 -6.83 -33.06 15.42
CA ASP A 37 -6.08 -32.97 14.15
C ASP A 37 -6.88 -32.42 12.95
N SER A 38 -7.96 -31.67 13.21
CA SER A 38 -8.64 -30.91 12.15
C SER A 38 -8.00 -29.53 12.00
N SER A 39 -6.93 -29.44 11.22
CA SER A 39 -6.50 -28.20 10.57
C SER A 39 -7.57 -27.77 9.57
N SER A 40 -8.69 -27.24 10.07
CA SER A 40 -9.52 -26.35 9.29
C SER A 40 -8.70 -25.10 9.08
N GLY A 41 -8.15 -24.95 7.89
CA GLY A 41 -7.67 -23.65 7.41
C GLY A 41 -8.83 -22.67 7.49
N GLU A 42 -8.90 -21.95 8.60
CA GLU A 42 -9.71 -20.76 8.72
C GLU A 42 -9.20 -19.84 7.63
N GLY A 43 -9.97 -19.74 6.55
CA GLY A 43 -9.80 -18.72 5.54
C GLY A 43 -9.95 -17.38 6.23
N TYR A 44 -8.82 -16.83 6.69
CA TYR A 44 -8.73 -15.52 7.28
C TYR A 44 -9.20 -14.51 6.24
N ALA A 45 -10.46 -14.10 6.30
CA ALA A 45 -11.06 -13.10 5.43
C ALA A 45 -10.14 -11.87 5.34
N ILE A 46 -9.86 -11.42 4.12
CA ILE A 46 -9.06 -10.21 3.86
C ILE A 46 -9.87 -9.03 4.38
N ALA A 47 -9.35 -8.34 5.40
CA ALA A 47 -9.90 -7.06 5.80
C ALA A 47 -9.15 -6.00 4.99
N ILE A 48 -9.71 -5.62 3.84
CA ILE A 48 -9.39 -4.31 3.27
C ILE A 48 -9.93 -3.30 4.28
N GLU A 49 -9.05 -2.50 4.88
CA GLU A 49 -9.51 -1.51 5.86
C GLU A 49 -10.33 -0.42 5.17
N ALA A 50 -9.85 0.06 4.01
CA ALA A 50 -10.60 0.99 3.15
C ALA A 50 -9.99 1.13 1.74
N ILE A 51 -10.83 1.60 0.81
CA ILE A 51 -10.45 2.11 -0.51
C ILE A 51 -10.78 3.61 -0.53
N TYR A 52 -9.87 4.42 -1.03
CA TYR A 52 -10.01 5.88 -0.98
C TYR A 52 -10.15 6.51 -2.37
N SER A 53 -10.90 7.62 -2.45
CA SER A 53 -10.96 8.51 -3.63
C SER A 53 -9.99 9.69 -3.54
N SER A 54 -9.41 9.92 -2.37
CA SER A 54 -8.37 10.92 -2.10
C SER A 54 -7.48 10.44 -0.96
N PHE A 55 -6.21 10.84 -0.95
CA PHE A 55 -5.25 10.45 0.09
C PHE A 55 -5.76 10.82 1.50
N PRO A 56 -5.96 9.84 2.41
CA PRO A 56 -6.55 10.10 3.73
C PRO A 56 -5.59 10.78 4.71
N ALA A 57 -4.29 10.64 4.45
CA ALA A 57 -3.19 11.22 5.19
C ALA A 57 -2.12 11.69 4.20
N THR A 58 -1.13 12.44 4.67
CA THR A 58 0.10 12.64 3.90
C THR A 58 0.86 11.32 3.88
N LEU A 59 1.10 10.78 2.68
CA LEU A 59 1.80 9.51 2.48
C LEU A 59 3.16 9.73 1.83
N HIS A 60 4.10 8.86 2.16
CA HIS A 60 5.47 8.88 1.68
C HIS A 60 5.77 7.54 0.99
N TYR A 61 6.39 7.63 -0.18
CA TYR A 61 6.85 6.49 -0.96
C TYR A 61 8.37 6.58 -1.12
N TYR A 62 9.08 5.53 -0.69
CA TYR A 62 10.51 5.37 -0.97
C TYR A 62 10.67 4.79 -2.38
N SER A 63 11.23 5.58 -3.29
CA SER A 63 11.52 5.13 -4.64
C SER A 63 13.02 4.82 -4.76
N PRO A 64 13.41 3.55 -5.00
CA PRO A 64 14.81 3.19 -5.21
C PRO A 64 15.37 3.78 -6.51
N HIS A 65 14.49 4.09 -7.47
CA HIS A 65 14.86 4.58 -8.79
C HIS A 65 14.26 5.96 -9.09
N LEU A 66 14.76 6.60 -10.16
CA LEU A 66 14.29 7.90 -10.62
C LEU A 66 12.84 7.87 -11.12
N ASN A 67 12.53 6.79 -11.85
CA ASN A 67 11.23 6.48 -12.42
C ASN A 67 10.69 5.23 -11.74
N SER A 68 9.37 5.09 -11.69
CA SER A 68 8.68 3.92 -11.18
C SER A 68 9.11 2.70 -11.99
N SER A 69 9.56 1.66 -11.28
CA SER A 69 10.12 0.45 -11.89
C SER A 69 9.67 -0.79 -11.14
N LEU A 70 8.42 -0.81 -10.70
CA LEU A 70 7.81 -2.00 -10.12
C LEU A 70 7.93 -3.15 -11.12
N PHE A 71 8.25 -4.34 -10.62
CA PHE A 71 8.71 -5.48 -11.43
C PHE A 71 7.95 -6.76 -11.09
N ASP A 72 8.02 -7.77 -11.96
CA ASP A 72 7.31 -9.02 -11.75
C ASP A 72 7.88 -9.80 -10.56
N ASN A 73 7.03 -10.28 -9.65
CA ASN A 73 7.43 -11.04 -8.48
C ASN A 73 8.21 -12.32 -8.82
N GLU A 74 8.03 -12.86 -10.03
CA GLU A 74 8.78 -14.02 -10.52
C GLU A 74 10.27 -13.70 -10.75
N GLU A 75 10.63 -12.42 -10.78
CA GLU A 75 12.01 -11.95 -10.93
C GLU A 75 12.77 -11.80 -9.60
N ASN A 76 12.11 -11.93 -8.44
CA ASN A 76 12.72 -11.66 -7.13
C ASN A 76 14.05 -12.40 -6.91
N ASP A 77 14.12 -13.71 -7.22
CA ASP A 77 15.34 -14.50 -7.05
C ASP A 77 16.53 -14.02 -7.92
N LYS A 78 16.23 -13.26 -8.98
CA LYS A 78 17.22 -12.69 -9.92
C LYS A 78 17.54 -11.23 -9.60
N ARG A 79 16.85 -10.64 -8.63
CA ARG A 79 16.90 -9.24 -8.21
C ARG A 79 17.21 -9.12 -6.72
N PRO A 80 18.35 -9.67 -6.24
CA PRO A 80 18.66 -9.73 -4.81
C PRO A 80 18.94 -8.36 -4.19
N ASP A 81 19.15 -7.34 -5.01
CA ASP A 81 19.42 -5.97 -4.60
C ASP A 81 18.16 -5.06 -4.73
N ASP A 82 17.04 -5.57 -5.26
CA ASP A 82 15.79 -4.82 -5.38
C ASP A 82 14.93 -4.99 -4.11
N ILE A 83 14.13 -3.98 -3.78
CA ILE A 83 13.23 -4.02 -2.62
C ILE A 83 12.08 -4.99 -2.91
N TYR A 84 11.87 -5.97 -2.03
CA TYR A 84 10.80 -6.97 -2.18
C TYR A 84 9.40 -6.35 -2.37
N ASP A 85 9.13 -5.24 -1.68
CA ASP A 85 7.86 -4.52 -1.72
C ASP A 85 7.63 -3.74 -3.05
N GLU A 86 8.61 -3.65 -3.94
CA GLU A 86 8.47 -3.11 -5.29
C GLU A 86 7.97 -4.16 -6.30
N ALA A 87 7.90 -5.44 -5.90
CA ALA A 87 7.43 -6.48 -6.77
C ALA A 87 5.89 -6.51 -6.87
N VAL A 88 5.39 -6.89 -8.04
CA VAL A 88 3.97 -6.99 -8.37
C VAL A 88 3.68 -8.31 -9.07
N ILE A 89 2.44 -8.78 -8.97
CA ILE A 89 1.91 -9.92 -9.72
C ILE A 89 1.49 -9.41 -11.09
N VAL A 90 2.20 -9.86 -12.12
CA VAL A 90 1.94 -9.52 -13.52
C VAL A 90 1.19 -10.68 -14.18
N ASP A 91 0.07 -10.40 -14.85
CA ASP A 91 -0.63 -11.41 -15.66
C ASP A 91 0.13 -11.68 -16.96
N LYS A 92 -0.22 -12.76 -17.66
CA LYS A 92 0.47 -13.25 -18.87
C LYS A 92 0.55 -12.22 -20.01
N ASP A 93 -0.36 -11.26 -20.02
CA ASP A 93 -0.40 -10.18 -21.01
C ASP A 93 0.39 -8.93 -20.59
N GLY A 94 1.07 -8.97 -19.44
CA GLY A 94 1.81 -7.86 -18.87
C GLY A 94 0.97 -6.94 -17.99
N THR A 95 -0.33 -7.23 -17.80
CA THR A 95 -1.22 -6.39 -17.00
C THR A 95 -1.06 -6.67 -15.51
N VAL A 96 -0.99 -5.60 -14.71
CA VAL A 96 -1.10 -5.68 -13.25
C VAL A 96 -2.53 -5.29 -12.87
N PHE A 97 -3.22 -6.17 -12.14
CA PHE A 97 -4.58 -5.92 -11.66
C PHE A 97 -4.57 -5.58 -10.17
N PRO A 98 -5.50 -4.73 -9.68
CA PRO A 98 -5.62 -4.53 -8.24
C PRO A 98 -5.80 -5.85 -7.50
N ALA A 99 -4.97 -6.10 -6.48
CA ALA A 99 -5.06 -7.28 -5.64
C ALA A 99 -4.68 -6.94 -4.21
N VAL A 100 -5.35 -7.61 -3.25
CA VAL A 100 -4.98 -7.57 -1.85
C VAL A 100 -4.67 -9.00 -1.43
N SER A 101 -3.45 -9.23 -0.95
CA SER A 101 -3.00 -10.55 -0.53
C SER A 101 -2.34 -10.47 0.84
N LYS A 102 -2.62 -11.47 1.70
CA LYS A 102 -1.99 -11.59 3.02
C LYS A 102 -0.60 -12.23 2.99
N THR A 103 -0.30 -12.93 1.90
CA THR A 103 0.88 -13.80 1.78
C THR A 103 1.71 -13.45 0.55
N SER A 104 1.38 -12.35 -0.12
CA SER A 104 2.04 -11.91 -1.34
C SER A 104 2.29 -10.42 -1.26
N VAL A 105 2.97 -9.91 -2.28
CA VAL A 105 3.25 -8.50 -2.44
C VAL A 105 1.98 -7.66 -2.57
N SER A 106 2.09 -6.39 -2.20
CA SER A 106 1.01 -5.39 -2.20
C SER A 106 0.42 -5.09 -3.57
N ASN A 107 1.04 -5.56 -4.65
CA ASN A 107 0.61 -5.36 -6.03
C ASN A 107 0.50 -3.90 -6.49
N GLY A 108 1.28 -3.01 -5.87
CA GLY A 108 1.39 -1.60 -6.21
C GLY A 108 2.44 -0.89 -5.35
N ALA A 109 2.58 0.43 -5.54
CA ALA A 109 3.58 1.20 -4.83
C ALA A 109 3.22 1.34 -3.35
N VAL A 110 4.07 0.80 -2.48
CA VAL A 110 3.83 0.75 -1.03
C VAL A 110 4.21 2.07 -0.39
N MET A 111 3.29 2.65 0.37
CA MET A 111 3.44 3.98 0.94
C MET A 111 2.86 4.05 2.36
N PHE A 112 3.44 4.94 3.16
CA PHE A 112 3.13 5.06 4.58
C PHE A 112 3.05 6.54 5.00
N PRO A 113 2.24 6.90 6.01
CA PRO A 113 2.42 8.15 6.74
C PRO A 113 3.80 8.21 7.41
N ASN A 114 4.17 9.35 8.01
CA ASN A 114 5.40 9.43 8.82
C ASN A 114 5.25 8.68 10.16
N THR A 115 5.22 7.34 10.09
CA THR A 115 5.16 6.43 11.22
C THR A 115 6.52 5.83 11.56
N PHE A 116 6.61 5.08 12.66
CA PHE A 116 7.82 4.33 13.00
C PHE A 116 8.20 3.35 11.89
N MET A 117 7.25 2.57 11.36
CA MET A 117 7.50 1.68 10.24
C MET A 117 8.11 2.41 9.03
N MET A 118 7.52 3.54 8.61
CA MET A 118 8.07 4.32 7.49
C MET A 118 9.51 4.76 7.75
N GLN A 119 9.80 5.24 8.97
CA GLN A 119 11.15 5.65 9.33
C GLN A 119 12.14 4.49 9.32
N GLU A 120 11.77 3.33 9.84
CA GLU A 120 12.61 2.14 9.87
C GLU A 120 12.92 1.65 8.46
N LEU A 121 11.90 1.56 7.59
CA LEU A 121 12.06 1.13 6.20
C LEU A 121 12.96 2.10 5.41
N VAL A 122 12.70 3.41 5.46
CA VAL A 122 13.51 4.41 4.75
C VAL A 122 14.97 4.35 5.19
N ARG A 123 15.23 4.22 6.50
CA ARG A 123 16.59 4.15 7.03
C ARG A 123 17.28 2.86 6.60
N GLY A 124 16.60 1.71 6.73
CA GLY A 124 17.13 0.42 6.31
C GLY A 124 17.49 0.39 4.82
N TYR A 125 16.56 0.77 3.94
CA TYR A 125 16.80 0.80 2.49
C TYR A 125 17.89 1.79 2.09
N TYR A 126 17.97 2.93 2.79
CA TYR A 126 19.00 3.91 2.51
C TYR A 126 20.38 3.46 2.97
N ASP A 127 20.49 2.86 4.15
CA ASP A 127 21.74 2.30 4.67
C ASP A 127 22.23 1.18 3.73
N GLU A 128 21.36 0.27 3.30
CA GLU A 128 21.70 -0.77 2.32
C GLU A 128 22.16 -0.18 0.97
N THR A 129 21.55 0.92 0.53
CA THR A 129 21.99 1.62 -0.69
C THR A 129 23.38 2.21 -0.53
N LEU A 130 23.72 2.72 0.65
CA LEU A 130 25.07 3.24 0.94
C LEU A 130 26.09 2.11 1.03
N ASP A 131 25.78 1.02 1.73
CA ASP A 131 26.66 -0.14 1.85
C ASP A 131 27.03 -0.72 0.47
N ARG A 132 26.03 -0.88 -0.40
CA ARG A 132 26.25 -1.34 -1.78
C ARG A 132 27.13 -0.38 -2.58
N ALA A 133 26.95 0.93 -2.41
CA ALA A 133 27.80 1.92 -3.06
C ALA A 133 29.25 1.82 -2.56
N ASP A 134 29.45 1.63 -1.25
CA ASP A 134 30.76 1.46 -0.61
C ASP A 134 31.45 0.16 -1.05
N GLU A 135 30.68 -0.90 -1.33
CA GLU A 135 31.15 -2.14 -1.97
C GLU A 135 31.51 -1.97 -3.46
N GLY A 136 31.27 -0.79 -4.05
CA GLY A 136 31.52 -0.50 -5.45
C GLY A 136 30.44 -1.00 -6.41
N LYS A 137 29.28 -1.43 -5.90
CA LYS A 137 28.12 -1.73 -6.75
C LYS A 137 27.55 -0.44 -7.33
N ARG A 138 26.95 -0.56 -8.52
CA ARG A 138 26.20 0.55 -9.12
C ARG A 138 24.87 0.66 -8.39
N VAL A 139 24.62 1.81 -7.77
CA VAL A 139 23.34 2.14 -7.14
C VAL A 139 22.76 3.38 -7.80
N ASP A 140 21.44 3.40 -7.94
CA ASP A 140 20.73 4.63 -8.30
C ASP A 140 20.55 5.51 -7.06
N VAL A 141 20.26 6.79 -7.27
CA VAL A 141 19.99 7.73 -6.16
C VAL A 141 18.52 7.58 -5.77
N PRO A 142 18.20 7.13 -4.55
CA PRO A 142 16.82 7.00 -4.10
C PRO A 142 16.21 8.36 -3.74
N PHE A 143 14.89 8.44 -3.84
CA PHE A 143 14.10 9.63 -3.49
C PHE A 143 12.90 9.26 -2.64
N ILE A 144 12.37 10.24 -1.90
CA ILE A 144 11.05 10.13 -1.28
C ILE A 144 10.07 10.99 -2.07
N PHE A 145 8.97 10.38 -2.51
CA PHE A 145 7.80 11.09 -2.98
C PHE A 145 6.85 11.30 -1.80
N THR A 146 6.53 12.56 -1.50
CA THR A 146 5.55 12.93 -0.47
C THR A 146 4.27 13.41 -1.14
N ILE A 147 3.18 12.68 -0.92
CA ILE A 147 1.85 12.97 -1.45
C ILE A 147 1.00 13.59 -0.34
N PRO A 148 0.56 14.85 -0.46
CA PRO A 148 -0.23 15.51 0.57
C PRO A 148 -1.59 14.85 0.80
N LYS A 149 -2.07 14.91 2.05
CA LYS A 149 -3.46 14.57 2.38
C LYS A 149 -4.44 15.35 1.50
N GLY A 150 -5.51 14.69 1.08
CA GLY A 150 -6.56 15.27 0.24
C GLY A 150 -6.23 15.29 -1.25
N THR A 151 -5.04 14.82 -1.67
CA THR A 151 -4.71 14.64 -3.08
C THR A 151 -5.73 13.71 -3.74
N PRO A 152 -6.40 14.13 -4.83
CA PRO A 152 -7.34 13.27 -5.55
C PRO A 152 -6.63 12.07 -6.17
N ILE A 153 -7.27 10.92 -6.16
CA ILE A 153 -6.74 9.72 -6.84
C ILE A 153 -7.31 9.67 -8.26
N PRO A 154 -6.48 9.63 -9.31
CA PRO A 154 -6.95 9.47 -10.67
C PRO A 154 -7.78 8.19 -10.83
N GLY A 155 -8.81 8.22 -11.68
CA GLY A 155 -9.73 7.08 -11.85
C GLY A 155 -9.07 5.81 -12.40
N HIS A 156 -7.81 5.89 -12.84
CA HIS A 156 -7.03 4.75 -13.29
C HIS A 156 -6.06 4.21 -12.23
N LEU A 157 -6.08 4.73 -11.00
CA LEU A 157 -5.35 4.26 -9.83
C LEU A 157 -6.31 3.95 -8.68
N ILE A 158 -5.89 3.07 -7.78
CA ILE A 158 -6.65 2.71 -6.57
C ILE A 158 -5.70 2.79 -5.38
N LEU A 159 -6.07 3.56 -4.35
CA LEU A 159 -5.37 3.55 -3.08
C LEU A 159 -6.09 2.64 -2.10
N ILE A 160 -5.37 1.64 -1.61
CA ILE A 160 -5.88 0.64 -0.66
C ILE A 160 -5.12 0.77 0.66
N ASN A 161 -5.83 0.83 1.79
CA ASN A 161 -5.24 0.61 3.11
C ASN A 161 -5.21 -0.90 3.35
N GLU A 162 -4.02 -1.49 3.25
CA GLU A 162 -3.85 -2.93 3.32
C GLU A 162 -3.86 -3.43 4.76
N PHE A 163 -3.14 -2.72 5.63
CA PHE A 163 -2.98 -3.08 7.03
C PHE A 163 -2.37 -1.92 7.81
N ILE A 164 -3.05 -1.45 8.87
CA ILE A 164 -2.54 -0.41 9.77
C ILE A 164 -2.14 0.85 8.97
N SER A 165 -0.85 1.19 8.92
CA SER A 165 -0.31 2.39 8.28
C SER A 165 0.18 2.13 6.86
N ARG A 166 0.05 0.89 6.36
CA ARG A 166 0.50 0.47 5.04
C ARG A 166 -0.58 0.68 4.00
N PHE A 167 -0.26 1.50 3.00
CA PHE A 167 -1.08 1.71 1.83
C PHE A 167 -0.38 1.19 0.58
N SER A 168 -1.17 0.80 -0.42
CA SER A 168 -0.65 0.54 -1.76
C SER A 168 -1.43 1.34 -2.80
N LEU A 169 -0.68 2.03 -3.66
CA LEU A 169 -1.21 2.71 -4.84
C LEU A 169 -1.08 1.75 -6.02
N GLN A 170 -2.21 1.18 -6.41
CA GLN A 170 -2.31 0.10 -7.38
C GLN A 170 -2.85 0.60 -8.72
N PRO A 171 -2.51 -0.07 -9.83
CA PRO A 171 -2.98 0.31 -11.15
C PRO A 171 -4.39 -0.19 -11.38
N SER A 172 -5.13 0.49 -12.26
CA SER A 172 -6.19 -0.16 -13.03
C SER A 172 -5.70 -0.61 -14.42
N ARG A 173 -4.66 0.04 -14.98
CA ARG A 173 -3.93 -0.23 -16.24
C ARG A 173 -2.56 0.47 -16.22
N ASP A 174 -1.56 -0.04 -16.96
CA ASP A 174 -0.24 0.58 -17.23
C ASP A 174 0.47 1.23 -16.01
N LEU A 175 0.81 0.40 -15.01
CA LEU A 175 1.22 0.82 -13.66
C LEU A 175 2.34 1.86 -13.60
N ASN A 176 3.54 1.52 -14.08
CA ASN A 176 4.71 2.38 -13.87
C ASN A 176 4.55 3.75 -14.54
N GLN A 177 3.94 3.80 -15.73
CA GLN A 177 3.65 5.06 -16.41
C GLN A 177 2.64 5.90 -15.61
N ALA A 178 1.55 5.28 -15.14
CA ALA A 178 0.54 5.97 -14.35
C ALA A 178 1.10 6.53 -13.03
N LEU A 179 2.00 5.79 -12.38
CA LEU A 179 2.69 6.25 -11.17
C LEU A 179 3.60 7.44 -11.47
N ASP A 180 4.40 7.38 -12.53
CA ASP A 180 5.29 8.48 -12.91
C ASP A 180 4.51 9.76 -13.21
N GLU A 181 3.43 9.66 -13.98
CA GLU A 181 2.54 10.79 -14.27
C GLU A 181 1.95 11.35 -12.98
N PHE A 182 1.43 10.49 -12.11
CA PHE A 182 0.82 10.88 -10.84
C PHE A 182 1.82 11.58 -9.90
N TYR A 183 3.03 11.03 -9.73
CA TYR A 183 4.03 11.62 -8.84
C TYR A 183 4.56 12.95 -9.38
N ASN A 184 4.75 13.07 -10.69
CA ASN A 184 5.20 14.32 -11.29
C ASN A 184 4.18 15.46 -11.09
N GLU A 185 2.88 15.15 -11.05
CA GLU A 185 1.84 16.15 -10.87
C GLU A 185 1.57 16.48 -9.39
N HIS A 186 1.56 15.46 -8.52
CA HIS A 186 0.99 15.59 -7.18
C HIS A 186 1.98 15.41 -6.03
N ALA A 187 3.18 14.88 -6.27
CA ALA A 187 4.13 14.60 -5.21
C ALA A 187 5.21 15.68 -5.09
N ARG A 188 5.60 15.98 -3.85
CA ARG A 188 6.87 16.64 -3.58
C ARG A 188 7.97 15.60 -3.58
N LYS A 189 8.97 15.78 -4.44
CA LYS A 189 10.14 14.90 -4.52
C LYS A 189 11.31 15.47 -3.73
N GLU A 190 11.89 14.65 -2.87
CA GLU A 190 13.03 15.02 -2.03
C GLU A 190 14.10 13.92 -2.04
N THR A 191 15.35 14.28 -1.79
CA THR A 191 16.37 13.26 -1.51
C THR A 191 16.06 12.59 -0.17
N VAL A 192 16.45 11.32 -0.01
CA VAL A 192 16.24 10.61 1.27
C VAL A 192 16.89 11.35 2.44
N LYS A 193 18.09 11.91 2.25
CA LYS A 193 18.79 12.71 3.27
C LYS A 193 18.01 13.95 3.71
N ASP A 194 17.42 14.67 2.76
CA ASP A 194 16.63 15.87 3.08
C ASP A 194 15.32 15.50 3.76
N TRP A 195 14.67 14.44 3.30
CA TRP A 195 13.46 13.93 3.93
C TRP A 195 13.72 13.49 5.38
N LEU A 196 14.78 12.72 5.65
CA LEU A 196 15.16 12.30 7.00
C LEU A 196 15.54 13.47 7.92
N ARG A 197 16.04 14.57 7.37
CA ARG A 197 16.32 15.80 8.13
C ARG A 197 15.02 16.54 8.49
N ALA A 198 14.07 16.58 7.57
CA ALA A 198 12.77 17.22 7.76
C ALA A 198 11.81 16.40 8.65
N HIS A 199 11.98 15.07 8.70
CA HIS A 199 11.15 14.12 9.43
C HIS A 199 12.02 13.35 10.44
N PRO A 200 12.37 13.95 11.60
CA PRO A 200 13.15 13.25 12.62
C PRO A 200 12.34 12.08 13.19
N PHE A 201 13.03 11.01 13.57
CA PHE A 201 12.42 9.78 14.11
C PHE A 201 11.51 10.07 15.32
N GLN A 202 11.90 11.01 16.18
CA GLN A 202 11.13 11.42 17.36
C GLN A 202 9.79 12.09 17.02
N GLY A 203 9.62 12.54 15.77
CA GLY A 203 8.37 13.11 15.25
C GLY A 203 7.48 12.09 14.53
N ALA A 204 7.89 10.83 14.47
CA ALA A 204 7.10 9.74 13.90
C ALA A 204 5.98 9.31 14.85
N ILE A 205 4.89 8.81 14.25
CA ILE A 205 3.69 8.35 14.97
C ILE A 205 3.70 6.82 15.04
N ALA A 206 3.08 6.25 16.08
CA ALA A 206 2.84 4.81 16.14
C ALA A 206 1.99 4.34 14.95
N ASP A 207 2.30 3.17 14.41
CA ASP A 207 1.63 2.66 13.22
C ASP A 207 0.11 2.50 13.44
N ASP A 208 -0.28 2.00 14.60
CA ASP A 208 -1.67 1.76 15.01
C ASP A 208 -2.43 3.01 15.46
N ALA A 209 -1.79 4.18 15.50
CA ALA A 209 -2.42 5.44 15.87
C ALA A 209 -3.06 6.15 14.65
N ASP A 210 -4.00 5.46 14.00
CA ASP A 210 -4.69 5.90 12.78
C ASP A 210 -5.31 7.30 12.87
N ALA A 211 -5.99 7.58 13.97
CA ALA A 211 -6.57 8.89 14.24
C ALA A 211 -5.52 10.02 14.24
N GLU A 212 -4.28 9.74 14.66
CA GLU A 212 -3.22 10.76 14.75
C GLU A 212 -2.56 11.01 13.39
N TRP A 213 -2.17 9.95 12.67
CA TRP A 213 -1.53 10.14 11.38
C TRP A 213 -2.52 10.52 10.28
N MET A 214 -3.79 10.12 10.37
CA MET A 214 -4.84 10.65 9.49
C MET A 214 -5.22 12.10 9.80
N ALA A 215 -4.89 12.64 10.97
CA ALA A 215 -5.14 14.05 11.28
C ALA A 215 -4.14 15.01 10.60
N LYS A 216 -2.98 14.50 10.15
CA LYS A 216 -1.88 15.27 9.57
C LYS A 216 -1.97 15.45 8.04
#